data_AF-A0A4R2M7F6-F1
#
_entry.id   AF-A0A4R2M7F6-F1
#
_cell.length_a   1.000
_cell.length_b   1.000
_cell.length_c   1.000
_cell.angle_alpha   90.00
_cell.angle_beta   90.00
_cell.angle_gamma   90.00
#
_symmetry.space_group_name_H-M   'P 1'
#
loop_
_entity.id
_entity.type
_entity.pdbx_description
1 polymer ?
#
loop_
_entity_poly.entity_id
_entity_poly.type
_entity_poly.pdbx_seq_one_letter_code
_entity_poly.pdbx_strand_id
1 'polypeptide(L)'
;MLSLLKRYWKVLGRPSTYYSLGFLTVGGFVAGVLFWGGFNTALEATNTERFCIGCHEMKTNVYAELQNTIHFTNRSGVRAKCSDCHVPHDWTDKMARKMQASKEVWGKVFGSIDTPEKFEAMRRTLAEHEWKRLKANNSLECRNCHDYDYMDFTRQSPRAQNAHSGPLARGEKTCIDCHKGIAHRLPDMAGVP
;
A
#
# COMPACT_ATOMS: atom_id res chain seq x y z
N MET A 1 31.82 -19.49 6.38
CA MET A 1 31.13 -18.19 6.32
C MET A 1 32.09 -17.00 6.48
N LEU A 2 32.86 -16.90 7.57
CA LEU A 2 33.86 -15.84 7.78
C LEU A 2 34.98 -15.77 6.72
N SER A 3 35.42 -16.91 6.19
CA SER A 3 36.44 -16.97 5.13
C SER A 3 35.96 -16.39 3.80
N LEU A 4 34.68 -16.61 3.45
CA LEU A 4 34.05 -16.03 2.26
C LEU A 4 33.91 -14.51 2.39
N LEU A 5 33.45 -14.02 3.55
CA LEU A 5 33.36 -12.57 3.82
C LEU A 5 34.73 -11.89 3.73
N LYS A 6 35.77 -12.48 4.34
CA LYS A 6 37.15 -11.98 4.24
C LYS A 6 37.67 -11.97 2.80
N ARG A 7 37.31 -12.99 2.00
CA ARG A 7 37.69 -13.07 0.57
C ARG A 7 37.05 -11.95 -0.25
N TYR A 8 35.74 -11.74 -0.12
CA TYR A 8 35.05 -10.66 -0.85
C TYR A 8 35.52 -9.28 -0.40
N TRP A 9 35.73 -9.08 0.90
CA TRP A 9 36.29 -7.83 1.43
C TRP A 9 37.67 -7.51 0.85
N LYS A 10 38.55 -8.51 0.77
CA LYS A 10 39.88 -8.36 0.16
C LYS A 10 39.81 -8.06 -1.34
N VAL A 11 38.80 -8.54 -2.05
CA VAL A 11 38.58 -8.24 -3.47
C VAL A 11 38.05 -6.82 -3.65
N LEU A 12 37.07 -6.39 -2.84
CA LEU A 12 36.45 -5.06 -2.93
C LEU A 12 37.39 -3.93 -2.49
N GLY A 13 38.25 -4.16 -1.49
CA GLY A 13 39.20 -3.16 -0.99
C GLY A 13 40.48 -3.01 -1.81
N ARG A 14 40.67 -3.82 -2.87
CA ARG A 14 41.85 -3.74 -3.73
C ARG A 14 41.67 -2.65 -4.79
N PRO A 15 42.64 -1.72 -4.97
CA PRO A 15 42.56 -0.72 -6.02
C PRO A 15 42.55 -1.40 -7.40
N SER A 16 41.77 -0.84 -8.30
CA SER A 16 41.71 -1.30 -9.69
C SER A 16 43.06 -1.12 -10.38
N THR A 17 43.56 -2.21 -10.96
CA THR A 17 44.82 -2.21 -11.75
C THR A 17 44.60 -1.95 -13.24
N TYR A 18 43.38 -2.10 -13.73
CA TYR A 18 43.05 -2.06 -15.16
C TYR A 18 42.22 -0.84 -15.58
N TYR A 19 41.36 -0.34 -14.68
CA TYR A 19 40.52 0.83 -14.93
C TYR A 19 41.05 2.06 -14.19
N SER A 20 41.04 3.21 -14.87
CA SER A 20 41.42 4.49 -14.26
C SER A 20 40.41 4.94 -13.20
N LEU A 21 40.86 5.72 -12.23
CA LEU A 21 39.99 6.28 -11.19
C LEU A 21 38.84 7.12 -11.77
N GLY A 22 39.11 7.88 -12.84
CA GLY A 22 38.09 8.66 -13.55
C GLY A 22 37.02 7.77 -14.20
N PHE A 23 37.43 6.69 -14.86
CA PHE A 23 36.49 5.72 -15.44
C PHE A 23 35.59 5.07 -14.39
N LEU A 24 36.17 4.65 -13.25
CA LEU A 24 35.39 4.05 -12.17
C LEU A 24 34.43 5.03 -11.52
N THR A 25 34.85 6.28 -11.35
CA THR A 25 34.03 7.32 -10.72
C THR A 25 32.86 7.70 -11.63
N VAL A 26 33.13 8.00 -12.91
CA VAL A 26 32.09 8.35 -13.89
C VAL A 26 31.19 7.15 -14.16
N GLY A 27 31.76 5.96 -14.37
CA GLY A 27 31.01 4.73 -14.59
C GLY A 27 30.11 4.37 -13.40
N GLY A 28 30.62 4.49 -12.18
CA GLY A 28 29.85 4.29 -10.95
C GLY A 28 28.72 5.31 -10.79
N PHE A 29 28.98 6.58 -11.11
CA PHE A 29 27.94 7.62 -11.09
C PHE A 29 26.84 7.35 -12.12
N VAL A 30 27.20 7.05 -13.37
CA VAL A 30 26.24 6.72 -14.44
C VAL A 30 25.42 5.48 -14.06
N ALA A 31 26.08 4.41 -13.60
CA ALA A 31 25.40 3.21 -13.13
C ALA A 31 24.46 3.51 -11.95
N GLY A 32 24.87 4.38 -11.02
CA GLY A 32 24.05 4.84 -9.90
C GLY A 32 22.79 5.59 -10.36
N VAL A 33 22.92 6.52 -11.31
CA VAL A 33 21.80 7.26 -11.89
C VAL A 33 20.82 6.32 -12.60
N LEU A 34 21.35 5.40 -13.42
CA LEU A 34 20.53 4.41 -14.12
C LEU A 34 19.79 3.48 -13.14
N PHE A 35 20.49 3.02 -12.10
CA PHE A 35 19.88 2.20 -11.06
C PHE A 35 18.80 2.96 -10.30
N TRP A 36 19.09 4.18 -9.85
CA TRP A 36 18.13 5.02 -9.11
C TRP A 36 16.88 5.31 -9.95
N GLY A 37 17.07 5.71 -11.21
CA GLY A 37 15.99 5.96 -12.15
C GLY A 37 15.16 4.71 -12.39
N GLY A 38 15.81 3.60 -12.77
CA GLY A 38 15.15 2.33 -13.03
C GLY A 38 14.38 1.79 -11.82
N PHE A 39 14.97 1.89 -10.63
CA PHE A 39 14.33 1.49 -9.37
C PHE A 39 13.05 2.30 -9.11
N ASN A 40 13.12 3.63 -9.17
CA ASN A 40 11.96 4.48 -8.90
C ASN A 40 10.88 4.32 -9.98
N THR A 41 11.26 4.13 -11.25
CA THR A 41 10.29 3.82 -12.31
C THR A 41 9.57 2.51 -12.07
N ALA A 42 10.28 1.44 -11.70
CA ALA A 42 9.65 0.17 -11.35
C ALA A 42 8.78 0.28 -10.10
N LEU A 43 9.24 1.03 -9.10
CA LEU A 43 8.49 1.31 -7.87
C LEU A 43 7.15 1.99 -8.16
N GLU A 44 7.16 2.97 -9.06
CA GLU A 44 5.96 3.71 -9.43
C GLU A 44 5.05 2.91 -10.36
N ALA A 45 5.61 2.16 -11.30
CA ALA A 45 4.85 1.25 -12.15
C ALA A 45 4.03 0.25 -11.31
N THR A 46 4.62 -0.26 -10.22
CA THR A 46 3.94 -1.19 -9.28
C THR A 46 2.95 -0.51 -8.33
N ASN A 47 2.80 0.82 -8.37
CA ASN A 47 1.72 1.55 -7.69
C ASN A 47 0.52 1.81 -8.62
N THR A 48 0.66 1.58 -9.93
CA THR A 48 -0.42 1.88 -10.86
C THR A 48 -1.59 0.93 -10.69
N GLU A 49 -2.81 1.44 -10.87
CA GLU A 49 -4.02 0.62 -10.90
C GLU A 49 -3.93 -0.50 -11.95
N ARG A 50 -3.32 -0.21 -13.12
CA ARG A 50 -3.07 -1.20 -14.18
C ARG A 50 -2.23 -2.38 -13.67
N PHE A 51 -1.23 -2.14 -12.84
CA PHE A 51 -0.44 -3.21 -12.23
C PHE A 51 -1.29 -4.01 -11.24
N CYS A 52 -2.01 -3.33 -10.34
CA CYS A 52 -2.85 -3.97 -9.33
C CYS A 52 -3.90 -4.90 -9.98
N ILE A 53 -4.61 -4.42 -11.00
CA ILE A 53 -5.64 -5.21 -11.72
C ILE A 53 -5.05 -6.13 -12.81
N GLY A 54 -3.72 -6.17 -12.93
CA GLY A 54 -3.03 -7.17 -13.75
C GLY A 54 -3.21 -8.59 -13.20
N CYS A 55 -3.44 -8.71 -11.89
CA CYS A 55 -3.88 -9.95 -11.26
C CYS A 55 -5.39 -10.11 -11.43
N HIS A 56 -5.83 -11.25 -11.97
CA HIS A 56 -7.25 -11.48 -12.22
C HIS A 56 -8.07 -11.46 -10.93
N GLU A 57 -7.52 -11.93 -9.82
CA GLU A 57 -8.13 -11.93 -8.49
C GLU A 57 -8.50 -10.52 -8.04
N MET A 58 -7.64 -9.55 -8.30
CA MET A 58 -7.89 -8.15 -7.94
C MET A 58 -8.91 -7.52 -8.90
N LYS A 59 -8.81 -7.86 -10.19
CA LYS A 59 -9.69 -7.33 -11.24
C LYS A 59 -11.14 -7.78 -11.09
N THR A 60 -11.38 -9.06 -10.84
CA THR A 60 -12.74 -9.64 -10.80
C THR A 60 -13.43 -9.44 -9.46
N ASN A 61 -12.68 -9.26 -8.38
CA ASN A 61 -13.22 -9.06 -7.04
C ASN A 61 -13.16 -7.56 -6.65
N VAL A 62 -12.08 -7.15 -5.96
CA VAL A 62 -11.99 -5.85 -5.29
C VAL A 62 -12.12 -4.64 -6.24
N TYR A 63 -11.63 -4.72 -7.47
CA TYR A 63 -11.79 -3.65 -8.45
C TYR A 63 -13.25 -3.49 -8.90
N ALA A 64 -13.94 -4.60 -9.17
CA ALA A 64 -15.37 -4.57 -9.51
C ALA A 64 -16.23 -4.04 -8.34
N GLU A 65 -15.83 -4.35 -7.10
CA GLU A 65 -16.50 -3.82 -5.91
C GLU A 65 -16.29 -2.30 -5.76
N LEU A 66 -15.05 -1.82 -5.98
CA LEU A 66 -14.70 -0.40 -5.91
C LEU A 66 -15.55 0.46 -6.85
N GLN A 67 -15.86 -0.05 -8.04
CA GLN A 67 -16.64 0.65 -9.08
C GLN A 67 -18.01 1.14 -8.62
N ASN A 68 -18.59 0.47 -7.61
CA ASN A 68 -19.91 0.82 -7.08
C ASN A 68 -19.85 1.84 -5.93
N THR A 69 -18.69 2.46 -5.69
CA THR A 69 -18.46 3.35 -4.54
C THR A 69 -18.15 4.78 -4.96
N ILE A 70 -18.30 5.71 -4.01
CA ILE A 70 -17.96 7.14 -4.20
C ILE A 70 -16.47 7.35 -4.48
N HIS A 71 -15.61 6.40 -4.08
CA HIS A 71 -14.18 6.46 -4.34
C HIS A 71 -13.83 6.17 -5.80
N PHE A 72 -14.75 5.58 -6.58
CA PHE A 72 -14.58 5.37 -8.02
C PHE A 72 -15.28 6.44 -8.85
N THR A 73 -16.56 6.71 -8.56
CA THR A 73 -17.37 7.71 -9.27
C THR A 73 -17.90 8.74 -8.30
N ASN A 74 -17.54 10.01 -8.48
CA ASN A 74 -17.99 11.11 -7.64
C ASN A 74 -18.13 12.42 -8.43
N ARG A 75 -18.77 13.40 -7.78
CA ARG A 75 -19.05 14.73 -8.33
C ARG A 75 -17.81 15.58 -8.64
N SER A 76 -16.67 15.31 -8.02
CA SER A 76 -15.44 16.10 -8.20
C SER A 76 -14.61 15.65 -9.40
N GLY A 77 -14.85 14.45 -9.93
CA GLY A 77 -14.03 13.87 -11.00
C GLY A 77 -12.65 13.36 -10.54
N VAL A 78 -12.28 13.58 -9.28
CA VAL A 78 -11.07 13.03 -8.64
C VAL A 78 -11.45 11.72 -7.96
N ARG A 79 -10.81 10.61 -8.34
CA ARG A 79 -11.08 9.29 -7.76
C ARG A 79 -9.84 8.71 -7.10
N ALA A 80 -10.05 7.91 -6.06
CA ALA A 80 -8.99 7.15 -5.44
C ALA A 80 -8.69 5.90 -6.28
N LYS A 81 -7.41 5.61 -6.46
CA LYS A 81 -6.89 4.38 -7.07
C LYS A 81 -6.49 3.39 -5.97
N CYS A 82 -6.15 2.17 -6.36
CA CYS A 82 -5.70 1.12 -5.44
C CYS A 82 -4.57 1.60 -4.51
N SER A 83 -3.56 2.28 -5.07
CA SER A 83 -2.40 2.79 -4.33
C SER A 83 -2.77 3.81 -3.28
N ASP A 84 -3.76 4.65 -3.53
CA ASP A 84 -4.07 5.78 -2.66
C ASP A 84 -4.59 5.31 -1.29
N CYS A 85 -5.18 4.09 -1.24
CA CYS A 85 -5.65 3.45 -0.01
C CYS A 85 -4.73 2.34 0.51
N HIS A 86 -3.99 1.65 -0.37
CA HIS A 86 -3.20 0.46 -0.01
C HIS A 86 -1.69 0.69 0.03
N VAL A 87 -1.19 1.82 -0.45
CA VAL A 87 0.24 2.15 -0.51
C VAL A 87 0.46 3.56 0.08
N PRO A 88 1.07 3.67 1.27
CA PRO A 88 1.41 4.97 1.86
C PRO A 88 2.23 5.85 0.91
N HIS A 89 2.06 7.18 1.01
CA HIS A 89 2.75 8.13 0.14
C HIS A 89 4.22 8.32 0.55
N ASP A 90 4.47 8.41 1.85
CA ASP A 90 5.80 8.65 2.41
C ASP A 90 6.73 7.46 2.19
N TRP A 91 8.00 7.75 1.90
CA TRP A 91 8.96 6.76 1.44
C TRP A 91 9.11 5.55 2.38
N THR A 92 9.31 5.82 3.67
CA THR A 92 9.54 4.76 4.67
C THR A 92 8.34 3.82 4.76
N ASP A 93 7.13 4.37 4.86
CA ASP A 93 5.91 3.59 4.98
C ASP A 93 5.55 2.87 3.67
N LYS A 94 5.79 3.53 2.53
CA LYS A 94 5.67 2.93 1.19
C LYS A 94 6.56 1.71 1.06
N MET A 95 7.83 1.82 1.44
CA MET A 95 8.79 0.72 1.37
C MET A 95 8.41 -0.41 2.33
N ALA A 96 8.01 -0.09 3.57
CA ALA A 96 7.53 -1.07 4.53
C ALA A 96 6.31 -1.85 4.00
N ARG A 97 5.34 -1.16 3.39
CA ARG A 97 4.15 -1.79 2.79
C ARG A 97 4.51 -2.65 1.58
N LYS A 98 5.41 -2.19 0.71
CA LYS A 98 5.88 -3.00 -0.43
C LYS A 98 6.64 -4.25 0.00
N MET A 99 7.42 -4.17 1.09
CA MET A 99 8.03 -5.37 1.68
C MET A 99 6.99 -6.35 2.20
N GLN A 100 5.90 -5.87 2.83
CA GLN A 100 4.79 -6.72 3.26
C GLN A 100 4.01 -7.30 2.07
N ALA A 101 3.79 -6.49 1.02
CA ALA A 101 3.09 -6.87 -0.21
C ALA A 101 3.79 -8.00 -0.97
N SER A 102 5.09 -8.19 -0.76
CA SER A 102 5.83 -9.30 -1.39
C SER A 102 5.23 -10.67 -1.07
N LYS A 103 4.51 -10.80 0.07
CA LYS A 103 3.73 -11.99 0.42
C LYS A 103 2.52 -12.22 -0.49
N GLU A 104 1.92 -11.15 -1.02
CA GLU A 104 0.80 -11.25 -1.97
C GLU A 104 1.28 -11.84 -3.31
N VAL A 105 2.53 -11.55 -3.71
CA VAL A 105 3.15 -12.19 -4.88
C VAL A 105 3.31 -13.70 -4.66
N TRP A 106 3.72 -14.13 -3.46
CA TRP A 106 3.72 -15.56 -3.12
C TRP A 106 2.33 -16.16 -3.13
N GLY A 107 1.32 -15.45 -2.61
CA GLY A 107 -0.08 -15.87 -2.69
C GLY A 107 -0.54 -16.06 -4.14
N LYS A 108 -0.13 -15.18 -5.06
CA LYS A 108 -0.38 -15.31 -6.49
C LYS A 108 0.32 -16.53 -7.09
N VAL A 109 1.61 -16.72 -6.79
CA VAL A 109 2.40 -17.86 -7.30
C VAL A 109 1.83 -19.20 -6.86
N PHE A 110 1.34 -19.29 -5.62
CA PHE A 110 0.75 -20.52 -5.07
C PHE A 110 -0.77 -20.63 -5.25
N GLY A 111 -1.44 -19.65 -5.86
CA GLY A 111 -2.88 -19.68 -6.12
C GLY A 111 -3.74 -19.70 -4.85
N SER A 112 -3.38 -18.92 -3.83
CA SER A 112 -4.09 -18.92 -2.53
C SER A 112 -5.51 -18.35 -2.61
N ILE A 113 -5.76 -17.45 -3.57
CA ILE A 113 -7.05 -16.76 -3.78
C ILE A 113 -7.43 -16.65 -5.27
N ASP A 114 -6.92 -17.57 -6.09
CA ASP A 114 -7.01 -17.53 -7.56
C ASP A 114 -8.40 -17.85 -8.14
N THR A 115 -9.38 -18.21 -7.31
CA THR A 115 -10.79 -18.34 -7.72
C THR A 115 -11.69 -17.45 -6.85
N PRO A 116 -12.88 -17.05 -7.34
CA PRO A 116 -13.84 -16.30 -6.54
C PRO A 116 -14.19 -16.98 -5.21
N GLU A 117 -14.30 -18.31 -5.20
CA GLU A 117 -14.64 -19.09 -4.01
C GLU A 117 -13.51 -19.06 -2.98
N LYS A 118 -12.25 -19.21 -3.42
CA LYS A 118 -11.08 -19.08 -2.53
C LYS A 118 -10.93 -17.66 -2.01
N PHE A 119 -11.17 -16.65 -2.85
CA PHE A 119 -11.16 -15.25 -2.43
C PHE A 119 -12.23 -15.01 -1.36
N GLU A 120 -13.46 -15.49 -1.59
CA GLU A 120 -14.57 -15.33 -0.64
C GLU A 120 -14.29 -16.04 0.69
N ALA A 121 -13.75 -17.26 0.65
CA ALA A 121 -13.34 -17.99 1.84
C ALA A 121 -12.27 -17.25 2.67
N MET A 122 -11.41 -16.47 2.00
CA MET A 122 -10.37 -15.65 2.63
C MET A 122 -10.77 -14.21 2.91
N ARG A 123 -11.95 -13.75 2.45
CA ARG A 123 -12.35 -12.34 2.47
C ARG A 123 -12.25 -11.73 3.86
N ARG A 124 -12.76 -12.45 4.86
CA ARG A 124 -12.72 -12.03 6.27
C ARG A 124 -11.29 -11.76 6.72
N THR A 125 -10.42 -12.75 6.55
CA THR A 125 -9.01 -12.70 6.93
C THR A 125 -8.29 -11.53 6.24
N LEU A 126 -8.50 -11.37 4.93
CA LEU A 126 -7.89 -10.29 4.15
C LEU A 126 -8.38 -8.90 4.61
N ALA A 127 -9.67 -8.77 4.88
CA ALA A 127 -10.25 -7.52 5.36
C ALA A 127 -9.71 -7.15 6.75
N GLU A 128 -9.61 -8.11 7.68
CA GLU A 128 -9.04 -7.87 9.01
C GLU A 128 -7.58 -7.44 8.97
N HIS A 129 -6.79 -8.02 8.06
CA HIS A 129 -5.40 -7.60 7.87
C HIS A 129 -5.31 -6.12 7.47
N GLU A 130 -6.12 -5.70 6.49
CA GLU A 130 -6.13 -4.30 6.04
C GLU A 130 -6.73 -3.37 7.11
N TRP A 131 -7.76 -3.77 7.84
CA TRP A 131 -8.30 -2.95 8.94
C TRP A 131 -7.31 -2.80 10.08
N LYS A 132 -6.60 -3.87 10.46
CA LYS A 132 -5.54 -3.82 11.47
C LYS A 132 -4.43 -2.88 11.03
N ARG A 133 -4.03 -2.93 9.75
CA ARG A 133 -3.02 -2.05 9.17
C ARG A 133 -3.45 -0.58 9.22
N LEU A 134 -4.62 -0.28 8.67
CA LEU A 134 -5.22 1.07 8.66
C LEU A 134 -5.52 1.58 10.07
N LYS A 135 -5.72 0.71 11.05
CA LYS A 135 -5.89 1.13 12.45
C LYS A 135 -4.54 1.46 13.09
N ALA A 136 -3.52 0.63 12.85
CA ALA A 136 -2.20 0.77 13.45
C ALA A 136 -1.50 2.08 13.07
N ASN A 137 -1.80 2.65 11.89
CA ASN A 137 -1.25 3.92 11.43
C ASN A 137 -2.24 5.10 11.53
N ASN A 138 -3.27 5.00 12.39
CA ASN A 138 -4.32 6.02 12.54
C ASN A 138 -5.02 6.40 11.21
N SER A 139 -5.17 5.44 10.31
CA SER A 139 -5.84 5.58 9.01
C SER A 139 -5.21 6.68 8.15
N LEU A 140 -3.87 6.70 8.13
CA LEU A 140 -3.05 7.65 7.38
C LEU A 140 -3.54 7.82 5.94
N GLU A 141 -3.83 6.72 5.24
CA GLU A 141 -4.25 6.72 3.85
C GLU A 141 -5.61 7.39 3.66
N CYS A 142 -6.50 7.27 4.63
CA CYS A 142 -7.76 8.02 4.62
C CYS A 142 -7.48 9.52 4.81
N ARG A 143 -6.61 9.87 5.75
CA ARG A 143 -6.29 11.25 6.14
C ARG A 143 -5.52 12.03 5.09
N ASN A 144 -4.81 11.35 4.18
CA ASN A 144 -4.17 11.97 3.02
C ASN A 144 -5.16 12.74 2.12
N CYS A 145 -6.45 12.41 2.19
CA CYS A 145 -7.52 13.12 1.46
C CYS A 145 -8.63 13.63 2.38
N HIS A 146 -8.87 12.96 3.52
CA HIS A 146 -9.88 13.31 4.52
C HIS A 146 -9.23 13.81 5.79
N ASP A 147 -8.61 14.98 5.69
CA ASP A 147 -8.05 15.64 6.86
C ASP A 147 -9.17 16.00 7.85
N TYR A 148 -8.95 15.66 9.11
CA TYR A 148 -9.90 15.90 10.19
C TYR A 148 -10.11 17.41 10.42
N ASP A 149 -9.06 18.20 10.35
CA ASP A 149 -9.10 19.63 10.65
C ASP A 149 -9.90 20.43 9.60
N TYR A 150 -10.04 19.86 8.41
CA TYR A 150 -10.80 20.44 7.30
C TYR A 150 -12.19 19.80 7.10
N MET A 151 -12.64 18.95 8.03
CA MET A 151 -13.99 18.39 7.98
C MET A 151 -15.05 19.42 8.36
N ASP A 152 -16.02 19.65 7.46
CA ASP A 152 -17.20 20.46 7.77
C ASP A 152 -18.26 19.63 8.52
N PHE A 153 -18.29 19.78 9.85
CA PHE A 153 -19.27 19.10 10.71
C PHE A 153 -20.72 19.51 10.47
N THR A 154 -20.96 20.71 9.93
CA THR A 154 -22.34 21.21 9.69
C THR A 154 -23.04 20.44 8.58
N ARG A 155 -22.26 19.79 7.70
CA ARG A 155 -22.74 18.97 6.59
C ARG A 155 -22.84 17.49 6.92
N GLN A 156 -22.53 17.11 8.14
CA GLN A 156 -22.58 15.73 8.61
C GLN A 156 -23.95 15.43 9.22
N SER A 157 -24.35 14.16 9.20
CA SER A 157 -25.51 13.73 9.98
C SER A 157 -25.20 13.90 11.49
N PRO A 158 -26.22 14.09 12.36
CA PRO A 158 -25.99 14.23 13.80
C PRO A 158 -25.18 13.07 14.41
N ARG A 159 -25.39 11.84 13.91
CA ARG A 159 -24.61 10.66 14.32
C ARG A 159 -23.13 10.79 13.93
N ALA A 160 -22.85 11.18 12.70
CA ALA A 160 -21.47 11.33 12.22
C ALA A 160 -20.76 12.47 12.95
N GLN A 161 -21.45 13.60 13.15
CA GLN A 161 -20.92 14.73 13.92
C GLN A 161 -20.51 14.29 15.33
N ASN A 162 -21.38 13.59 16.08
CA ASN A 162 -21.06 13.10 17.42
C ASN A 162 -19.89 12.10 17.45
N ALA A 163 -19.81 11.22 16.44
CA ALA A 163 -18.72 10.26 16.34
C ALA A 163 -17.38 10.94 16.03
N HIS A 164 -17.39 11.93 15.14
CA HIS A 164 -16.19 12.64 14.74
C HIS A 164 -15.73 13.66 15.79
N SER A 165 -16.62 14.45 16.38
CA SER A 165 -16.28 15.43 17.43
C SER A 165 -16.04 14.81 18.80
N GLY A 166 -16.39 13.54 18.98
CA GLY A 166 -16.20 12.79 20.23
C GLY A 166 -15.02 11.81 20.15
N PRO A 167 -15.27 10.49 19.98
CA PRO A 167 -14.21 9.47 20.01
C PRO A 167 -13.07 9.69 19.01
N LEU A 168 -13.35 10.16 17.79
CA LEU A 168 -12.29 10.44 16.80
C LEU A 168 -11.44 11.65 17.23
N ALA A 169 -12.07 12.75 17.68
CA ALA A 169 -11.39 13.94 18.18
C ALA A 169 -10.46 13.65 19.37
N ARG A 170 -10.88 12.74 20.27
CA ARG A 170 -10.08 12.32 21.44
C ARG A 170 -9.00 11.28 21.10
N GLY A 171 -8.93 10.82 19.85
CA GLY A 171 -7.97 9.79 19.43
C GLY A 171 -8.29 8.38 19.93
N GLU A 172 -9.52 8.12 20.42
CA GLU A 172 -9.95 6.81 20.91
C GLU A 172 -10.26 5.83 19.76
N LYS A 173 -10.55 6.37 18.58
CA LYS A 173 -10.92 5.64 17.36
C LYS A 173 -10.21 6.21 16.14
N THR A 174 -10.03 5.38 15.13
CA THR A 174 -9.53 5.78 13.81
C THR A 174 -10.65 5.71 12.76
N CYS A 175 -10.40 6.21 11.54
CA CYS A 175 -11.41 6.22 10.47
C CYS A 175 -11.93 4.79 10.19
N ILE A 176 -11.03 3.80 10.15
CA ILE A 176 -11.38 2.42 9.82
C ILE A 176 -12.13 1.68 10.94
N ASP A 177 -12.14 2.19 12.17
CA ASP A 177 -12.94 1.59 13.25
C ASP A 177 -14.45 1.66 12.94
N CYS A 178 -14.88 2.72 12.25
CA CYS A 178 -16.27 2.93 11.86
C CYS A 178 -16.52 2.64 10.37
N HIS A 179 -15.57 2.97 9.49
CA HIS A 179 -15.75 2.92 8.03
C HIS A 179 -15.25 1.62 7.39
N LYS A 180 -15.62 0.47 7.97
CA LYS A 180 -15.34 -0.85 7.37
C LYS A 180 -16.23 -1.06 6.14
N GLY A 181 -15.67 -1.67 5.09
CA GLY A 181 -16.41 -1.95 3.85
C GLY A 181 -16.69 -0.73 2.98
N ILE A 182 -15.88 0.33 3.11
CA ILE A 182 -16.09 1.59 2.37
C ILE A 182 -15.81 1.50 0.86
N ALA A 183 -14.87 0.64 0.46
CA ALA A 183 -14.46 0.45 -0.94
C ALA A 183 -14.78 -0.96 -1.46
N HIS A 184 -14.91 -1.93 -0.57
CA HIS A 184 -15.03 -3.35 -0.89
C HIS A 184 -16.16 -3.96 -0.08
N ARG A 185 -16.75 -5.04 -0.60
CA ARG A 185 -17.87 -5.73 0.05
C ARG A 185 -17.45 -6.20 1.43
N LEU A 186 -18.25 -5.82 2.42
CA LEU A 186 -18.03 -6.19 3.81
C LEU A 186 -18.19 -7.71 3.97
N PRO A 187 -17.22 -8.41 4.58
CA PRO A 187 -17.38 -9.83 4.93
C PRO A 187 -18.41 -10.00 6.06
N ASP A 188 -18.65 -11.24 6.46
CA ASP A 188 -19.35 -11.53 7.71
C ASP A 188 -18.71 -10.74 8.88
N MET A 189 -19.58 -10.10 9.66
CA MET A 189 -19.24 -9.23 10.79
C MET A 189 -19.54 -9.87 12.15
N ALA A 190 -19.87 -11.16 12.19
CA ALA A 190 -19.96 -11.90 13.44
C ALA A 190 -18.63 -11.84 14.22
N GLY A 191 -18.71 -11.42 15.49
CA GLY A 191 -17.54 -11.37 16.41
C GLY A 191 -16.58 -10.20 16.18
N VAL A 192 -16.95 -9.22 15.36
CA VAL A 192 -16.07 -8.10 14.99
C VAL A 192 -16.36 -6.89 15.87
N PRO A 193 -15.37 -6.38 16.61
CA PRO A 193 -15.56 -5.22 17.47
C PRO A 193 -15.70 -3.91 16.70
#